data_AF-A0A7V2ATN4-F1
#
_entry.id   AF-A0A7V2ATN4-F1
#
_cell.length_a   1.000
_cell.length_b   1.000
_cell.length_c   1.000
_cell.angle_alpha   90.00
_cell.angle_beta   90.00
_cell.angle_gamma   90.00
#
_symmetry.space_group_name_H-M   'P 1'
#
loop_
_entity.id
_entity.type
_entity.pdbx_description
1 polymer ?
#
loop_
_entity_poly.entity_id
_entity_poly.type
_entity_poly.pdbx_seq_one_letter_code
_entity_poly.pdbx_strand_id
1 'polypeptide(L)'
;LLTEVPKVPGIDSVERKMSKSAGNYIALSFGEEETTAKIKSMFTDPVKIRKNDKGHPDGCVVFAFHGIYNKEGLGTVRSECEQGERGCVDCKMQLASRMNEALRPIREKRVELQGKPEIITEILRAGAARARVIAQETLAEVKDVMNLPSKEIF
;
A
#
# COMPACT_ATOMS: atom_id res chain seq x y z
N LEU A 1 -1.32 4.15 -17.56
CA LEU A 1 -1.34 3.79 -16.13
C LEU A 1 0.10 3.52 -15.67
N LEU A 2 0.84 4.56 -15.29
CA LEU A 2 2.20 4.43 -14.74
C LEU A 2 2.19 5.15 -13.39
N THR A 3 1.96 4.41 -12.32
CA THR A 3 2.13 4.93 -10.95
C THR A 3 3.62 4.95 -10.61
N GLU A 4 4.08 5.97 -9.88
CA GLU A 4 5.49 6.12 -9.49
C GLU A 4 6.02 4.90 -8.72
N VAL A 5 5.14 4.19 -8.01
CA VAL A 5 5.45 2.93 -7.33
C VAL A 5 4.55 1.84 -7.94
N PRO A 6 5.04 1.08 -8.94
CA PRO A 6 4.23 0.05 -9.60
C PRO A 6 4.01 -1.19 -8.72
N LYS A 7 4.90 -1.42 -7.74
CA LYS A 7 4.87 -2.57 -6.84
C LYS A 7 5.40 -2.17 -5.46
N VAL A 8 4.60 -2.43 -4.43
CA VAL A 8 5.04 -2.29 -3.04
C VAL A 8 5.62 -3.63 -2.58
N PRO A 9 6.86 -3.66 -2.05
CA PRO A 9 7.46 -4.89 -1.56
C PRO A 9 6.76 -5.38 -0.28
N GLY A 10 6.81 -6.70 -0.07
CA GLY A 10 6.39 -7.30 1.18
C GLY A 10 7.35 -6.96 2.31
N ILE A 11 6.88 -7.04 3.56
CA ILE A 11 7.73 -6.77 4.73
C ILE A 11 8.91 -7.75 4.86
N ASP A 12 8.89 -8.86 4.12
CA ASP A 12 9.83 -9.97 4.18
C ASP A 12 10.94 -9.93 3.11
N SER A 13 10.72 -9.25 1.98
CA SER A 13 11.69 -9.14 0.89
C SER A 13 11.31 -8.03 -0.09
N VAL A 14 12.32 -7.35 -0.64
CA VAL A 14 12.16 -6.33 -1.68
C VAL A 14 11.62 -6.94 -3.00
N GLU A 15 11.95 -8.20 -3.28
CA GLU A 15 11.54 -8.87 -4.50
C GLU A 15 10.10 -9.39 -4.46
N ARG A 16 9.58 -9.69 -3.27
CA ARG A 16 8.23 -10.23 -3.12
C ARG A 16 7.21 -9.09 -3.07
N LYS A 17 6.07 -9.28 -3.74
CA LYS A 17 4.95 -8.34 -3.65
C LYS A 17 4.32 -8.42 -2.26
N MET A 18 3.89 -7.29 -1.72
CA MET A 18 3.00 -7.26 -0.56
C MET A 18 1.67 -7.96 -0.87
N SER A 19 1.27 -8.93 -0.05
CA SER A 19 -0.03 -9.59 -0.17
C SER A 19 -0.56 -10.07 1.17
N LYS A 20 -1.90 -10.07 1.30
CA LYS A 20 -2.58 -10.60 2.48
C LYS A 20 -2.35 -12.11 2.64
N SER A 21 -2.42 -12.86 1.55
CA SER A 21 -2.26 -14.32 1.54
C SER A 21 -0.84 -14.77 1.90
N ALA A 22 0.20 -14.03 1.53
CA ALA A 22 1.57 -14.33 1.94
C ALA A 22 1.92 -13.85 3.35
N GLY A 23 0.99 -13.17 4.05
CA GLY A 23 1.22 -12.66 5.41
C GLY A 23 2.24 -11.52 5.53
N ASN A 24 2.75 -11.00 4.39
CA ASN A 24 3.83 -10.02 4.34
C ASN A 24 3.35 -8.57 4.16
N TYR A 25 2.19 -8.24 4.73
CA TYR A 25 1.48 -6.97 4.50
C TYR A 25 1.33 -6.09 5.73
N ILE A 26 1.09 -4.80 5.46
CA ILE A 26 0.67 -3.81 6.43
C ILE A 26 -0.71 -3.32 6.00
N ALA A 27 -1.75 -3.59 6.78
CA ALA A 27 -3.10 -3.17 6.44
C ALA A 27 -3.27 -1.67 6.70
N LEU A 28 -4.02 -0.99 5.84
CA LEU A 28 -4.47 0.39 6.09
C LEU A 28 -5.35 0.50 7.35
N SER A 29 -5.95 -0.60 7.78
CA SER A 29 -6.78 -0.68 8.98
C SER A 29 -6.00 -0.91 10.27
N PHE A 30 -4.69 -1.18 10.21
CA PHE A 30 -3.89 -1.39 11.42
C PHE A 30 -3.76 -0.10 12.22
N GLY A 31 -3.80 -0.23 13.55
CA GLY A 31 -3.47 0.84 14.48
C GLY A 31 -1.99 1.25 14.40
N GLU A 32 -1.64 2.31 15.11
CA GLU A 32 -0.26 2.83 15.13
C GLU A 32 0.74 1.81 15.69
N GLU A 33 0.38 1.13 16.76
CA GLU A 33 1.21 0.11 17.41
C GLU A 33 1.40 -1.11 16.51
N GLU A 34 0.32 -1.63 15.90
CA GLU A 34 0.37 -2.76 14.98
C GLU A 34 1.23 -2.44 13.75
N THR A 35 1.09 -1.24 13.21
CA THR A 35 1.88 -0.76 12.07
C THR A 35 3.36 -0.68 12.44
N THR A 36 3.66 -0.12 13.61
CA THR A 36 5.02 -0.02 14.14
C THR A 36 5.64 -1.40 14.37
N ALA A 37 4.87 -2.35 14.92
CA ALA A 37 5.32 -3.73 15.15
C ALA A 37 5.67 -4.42 13.82
N LYS A 38 4.84 -4.26 12.78
CA LYS A 38 5.12 -4.78 11.44
C LYS A 38 6.38 -4.17 10.83
N ILE A 39 6.58 -2.86 10.96
CA ILE A 39 7.78 -2.17 10.47
C ILE A 39 9.04 -2.67 11.21
N LYS A 40 8.94 -2.90 12.53
CA LYS A 40 10.03 -3.47 13.32
C LYS A 40 10.46 -4.85 12.79
N SER A 41 9.51 -5.67 12.32
CA SER A 41 9.79 -6.99 11.72
C SER A 41 10.28 -6.96 10.27
N MET A 42 10.36 -5.79 9.62
CA MET A 42 10.75 -5.74 8.20
C MET A 42 12.14 -6.31 7.97
N PHE A 43 12.29 -7.01 6.85
CA PHE A 43 13.57 -7.46 6.34
C PHE A 43 14.47 -6.26 6.02
N THR A 44 15.71 -6.37 6.49
CA THR A 44 16.79 -5.42 6.25
C THR A 44 17.99 -6.18 5.73
N ASP A 45 19.10 -5.48 5.52
CA ASP A 45 20.36 -6.08 5.11
C ASP A 45 20.87 -7.13 6.15
N PRO A 46 21.05 -8.40 5.77
CA PRO A 46 21.56 -9.44 6.67
C PRO A 46 23.05 -9.29 6.98
N VAL A 47 23.80 -8.55 6.15
CA VAL A 47 25.24 -8.31 6.32
C VAL A 47 25.51 -7.19 7.33
N LYS A 48 24.52 -6.31 7.55
CA LYS A 48 24.60 -5.20 8.50
C LYS A 48 24.14 -5.64 9.89
N ILE A 49 25.06 -6.18 10.69
CA ILE A 49 24.74 -6.74 12.01
C ILE A 49 24.66 -5.64 13.08
N ARG A 50 25.52 -4.62 13.01
CA ARG A 50 25.65 -3.56 14.02
C ARG A 50 25.53 -2.16 13.43
N LYS A 51 25.42 -1.17 14.33
CA LYS A 51 25.68 0.24 14.01
C LYS A 51 27.18 0.35 13.72
N ASN A 52 27.55 1.08 12.65
CA ASN A 52 28.88 1.20 12.03
C ASN A 52 29.22 0.17 10.93
N ASP A 53 28.45 -0.90 10.76
CA ASP A 53 28.59 -1.75 9.57
C ASP A 53 27.96 -1.02 8.38
N LYS A 54 28.66 -1.00 7.24
CA LYS A 54 28.13 -0.43 5.99
C LYS A 54 26.93 -1.26 5.53
N GLY A 55 25.84 -0.57 5.18
CA GLY A 55 24.62 -1.21 4.70
C GLY A 55 24.44 -1.16 3.19
N HIS A 56 23.53 -2.00 2.70
CA HIS A 56 23.11 -2.06 1.30
C HIS A 56 21.62 -1.68 1.18
N PRO A 57 21.30 -0.39 0.92
CA PRO A 57 19.93 0.10 0.91
C PRO A 57 19.02 -0.60 -0.12
N ASP A 58 19.57 -1.03 -1.25
CA ASP A 58 18.79 -1.60 -2.36
C ASP A 58 18.15 -2.95 -2.03
N GLY A 59 18.74 -3.72 -1.11
CA GLY A 59 18.17 -4.97 -0.58
C GLY A 59 17.26 -4.78 0.63
N CYS A 60 17.06 -3.54 1.09
CA CYS A 60 16.39 -3.25 2.35
C CYS A 60 14.93 -2.82 2.13
N VAL A 61 13.98 -3.58 2.70
CA VAL A 61 12.54 -3.24 2.60
C VAL A 61 12.24 -1.90 3.27
N VAL A 62 12.92 -1.61 4.39
CA VAL A 62 12.75 -0.33 5.12
C VAL A 62 13.13 0.85 4.22
N PHE A 63 14.22 0.73 3.46
CA PHE A 63 14.64 1.77 2.53
C PHE A 63 13.64 1.95 1.38
N ALA A 64 13.13 0.86 0.82
CA ALA A 64 12.09 0.92 -0.21
C ALA A 64 10.82 1.66 0.29
N PHE A 65 10.43 1.45 1.55
CA PHE A 65 9.30 2.17 2.15
C PHE A 65 9.59 3.64 2.47
N HIS A 66 10.83 4.01 2.78
CA HIS A 66 11.22 5.43 2.85
C HIS A 66 11.00 6.13 1.50
N GLY A 67 11.20 5.44 0.38
CA GLY A 67 10.87 5.97 -0.95
C GLY A 67 9.39 6.26 -1.18
N ILE A 68 8.50 5.69 -0.35
CA ILE A 68 7.05 5.91 -0.41
C ILE A 68 6.63 6.99 0.60
N TYR A 69 7.07 6.87 1.85
CA TYR A 69 6.57 7.66 2.98
C TYR A 69 7.52 8.77 3.47
N ASN A 70 8.75 8.83 2.96
CA ASN A 70 9.79 9.76 3.41
C ASN A 70 10.68 10.21 2.24
N LYS A 71 10.07 10.55 1.09
CA LYS A 71 10.79 10.92 -0.14
C LYS A 71 11.82 12.03 0.07
N GLU A 72 11.46 13.05 0.84
CA GLU A 72 12.33 14.20 1.15
C GLU A 72 13.59 13.79 1.93
N GLY A 73 13.47 12.80 2.83
CA GLY A 73 14.58 12.30 3.64
C GLY A 73 15.34 11.13 3.01
N LEU A 74 14.96 10.67 1.81
CA LEU A 74 15.47 9.43 1.23
C LEU A 74 16.99 9.48 0.98
N GLY A 75 17.50 10.62 0.51
CA GLY A 75 18.93 10.81 0.25
C GLY A 75 19.78 10.69 1.53
N THR A 76 19.32 11.31 2.61
CA THR A 76 19.96 11.21 3.93
C THR A 76 19.95 9.78 4.45
N VAL A 77 18.79 9.10 4.39
CA VAL A 77 18.68 7.69 4.82
C VAL A 77 19.63 6.79 4.04
N ARG A 78 19.78 7.02 2.72
CA ARG A 78 20.72 6.27 1.88
C ARG A 78 22.17 6.50 2.33
N SER A 79 22.60 7.75 2.38
CA SER A 79 23.97 8.14 2.73
C SER A 79 24.39 7.57 4.08
N GLU A 80 23.59 7.80 5.12
CA GLU A 80 23.91 7.34 6.48
C GLU A 80 23.90 5.80 6.60
N CYS A 81 23.11 5.11 5.77
CA CYS A 81 23.09 3.64 5.74
C CYS A 81 24.35 3.08 5.08
N GLU A 82 24.75 3.62 3.93
CA GLU A 82 25.96 3.22 3.19
C GLU A 82 27.24 3.51 3.98
N GLN A 83 27.25 4.58 4.77
CA GLN A 83 28.35 4.96 5.66
C GLN A 83 28.32 4.22 7.01
N GLY A 84 27.24 3.51 7.33
CA GLY A 84 27.08 2.77 8.59
C GLY A 84 26.71 3.63 9.80
N GLU A 85 26.54 4.94 9.62
CA GLU A 85 26.22 5.92 10.68
C GLU A 85 24.83 5.66 11.30
N ARG A 86 23.90 5.14 10.49
CA ARG A 86 22.51 4.85 10.89
C ARG A 86 22.33 3.42 11.40
N GLY A 87 21.65 3.29 12.54
CA GLY A 87 21.15 2.02 13.06
C GLY A 87 19.88 1.55 12.35
N CYS A 88 19.73 0.24 12.12
CA CYS A 88 18.52 -0.32 11.50
C CYS A 88 17.26 -0.10 12.35
N VAL A 89 17.41 -0.13 13.68
CA VAL A 89 16.31 0.14 14.62
C VAL A 89 15.82 1.58 14.48
N ASP A 90 16.73 2.55 14.54
CA ASP A 90 16.41 3.98 14.41
C ASP A 90 15.77 4.27 13.03
N CYS A 91 16.31 3.66 11.97
CA CYS A 91 15.75 3.75 10.62
C CYS A 91 14.30 3.26 10.54
N LYS A 92 14.01 2.11 11.17
CA LYS A 92 12.65 1.55 11.27
C LYS A 92 11.72 2.44 12.08
N MET A 93 12.19 3.04 13.18
CA MET A 93 11.39 3.93 14.00
C MET A 93 11.04 5.23 13.28
N GLN A 94 11.98 5.81 12.53
CA GLN A 94 11.71 6.96 11.67
C GLN A 94 10.65 6.63 10.61
N LEU A 95 10.77 5.48 9.94
CA LEU A 95 9.77 5.03 8.97
C LEU A 95 8.39 4.84 9.63
N ALA A 96 8.34 4.23 10.81
CA ALA A 96 7.10 4.03 11.54
C ALA A 96 6.39 5.34 11.87
N SER A 97 7.13 6.35 12.30
CA SER A 97 6.59 7.69 12.55
C SER A 97 5.97 8.29 11.27
N ARG A 98 6.73 8.29 10.16
CA ARG A 98 6.26 8.83 8.87
C ARG A 98 5.05 8.09 8.32
N MET A 99 5.06 6.76 8.37
CA MET A 99 3.96 5.95 7.89
C MET A 99 2.71 6.14 8.75
N ASN A 100 2.84 6.24 10.08
CA ASN A 100 1.70 6.51 10.95
C ASN A 100 1.10 7.89 10.73
N GLU A 101 1.93 8.91 10.54
CA GLU A 101 1.48 10.27 10.19
C GLU A 101 0.68 10.26 8.88
N ALA A 102 1.17 9.57 7.85
CA ALA A 102 0.48 9.45 6.56
C ALA A 102 -0.83 8.65 6.66
N LEU A 103 -0.90 7.64 7.52
CA LEU A 103 -2.07 6.78 7.69
C LEU A 103 -3.13 7.36 8.64
N ARG A 104 -2.78 8.31 9.51
CA ARG A 104 -3.70 8.96 10.46
C ARG A 104 -5.00 9.47 9.82
N PRO A 105 -4.99 10.30 8.76
CA PRO A 105 -6.24 10.76 8.14
C PRO A 105 -7.09 9.62 7.55
N ILE A 106 -6.46 8.55 7.06
CA ILE A 106 -7.16 7.36 6.54
C ILE A 106 -7.86 6.61 7.69
N ARG A 107 -7.18 6.47 8.83
CA ARG A 107 -7.73 5.83 10.04
C ARG A 107 -8.90 6.61 10.60
N GLU A 108 -8.76 7.94 10.72
CA GLU A 108 -9.84 8.83 11.14
C GLU A 108 -11.07 8.69 10.24
N LYS A 109 -10.86 8.74 8.91
CA LYS A 109 -11.96 8.58 7.96
C LYS A 109 -12.61 7.20 8.04
N ARG A 110 -11.81 6.14 8.25
CA ARG A 110 -12.33 4.78 8.45
C ARG A 110 -13.22 4.70 9.68
N VAL A 111 -12.80 5.27 10.81
CA VAL A 111 -13.60 5.28 12.06
C VAL A 111 -14.90 6.05 11.85
N GLU A 112 -14.85 7.21 11.18
CA GLU A 112 -16.05 7.99 10.83
C GLU A 112 -17.05 7.17 10.02
N LEU A 113 -16.57 6.45 9.00
CA LEU A 113 -17.41 5.62 8.12
C LEU A 113 -17.91 4.33 8.79
N GLN A 114 -17.15 3.78 9.75
CA GLN A 114 -17.60 2.62 10.53
C GLN A 114 -18.85 2.92 11.34
N GLY A 115 -19.02 4.16 11.81
CA GLY A 115 -20.24 4.61 12.49
C GLY A 115 -21.42 4.92 11.56
N LYS A 116 -21.24 4.82 10.24
CA LYS A 116 -22.25 5.19 9.22
C LYS A 116 -22.30 4.17 8.06
N PRO A 117 -22.58 2.88 8.32
CA PRO A 117 -22.54 1.83 7.28
C PRO A 117 -23.51 2.07 6.11
N GLU A 118 -24.57 2.83 6.32
CA GLU A 118 -25.55 3.20 5.29
C GLU A 118 -24.91 4.03 4.18
N ILE A 119 -23.99 4.95 4.52
CA ILE A 119 -23.25 5.77 3.55
C ILE A 119 -22.42 4.88 2.63
N ILE A 120 -21.77 3.84 3.18
CA ILE A 120 -20.97 2.90 2.38
C ILE A 120 -21.88 2.17 1.39
N THR A 121 -23.05 1.74 1.85
CA THR A 121 -24.03 1.03 1.01
C THR A 121 -24.58 1.93 -0.09
N GLU A 122 -24.87 3.19 0.22
CA GLU A 122 -25.34 4.19 -0.74
C GLU A 122 -24.30 4.46 -1.83
N ILE A 123 -23.03 4.67 -1.45
CA ILE A 123 -21.92 4.86 -2.39
C ILE A 123 -21.81 3.67 -3.36
N LEU A 124 -21.89 2.44 -2.83
CA LEU A 124 -21.84 1.23 -3.64
C LEU A 124 -23.04 1.12 -4.59
N ARG A 125 -24.26 1.41 -4.12
CA ARG A 125 -25.47 1.41 -4.94
C ARG A 125 -25.41 2.45 -6.06
N ALA A 126 -24.99 3.67 -5.74
CA ALA A 126 -24.85 4.75 -6.71
C ALA A 126 -23.78 4.41 -7.78
N GLY A 127 -22.65 3.84 -7.36
CA GLY A 127 -21.61 3.35 -8.26
C GLY A 127 -22.13 2.24 -9.19
N ALA A 128 -22.84 1.25 -8.64
CA ALA A 128 -23.43 0.17 -9.39
C ALA A 128 -24.50 0.66 -10.40
N ALA A 129 -25.31 1.64 -10.02
CA ALA A 129 -26.30 2.25 -10.91
C ALA A 129 -25.63 2.91 -12.13
N ARG A 130 -24.59 3.72 -11.92
CA ARG A 130 -23.83 4.36 -13.01
C ARG A 130 -23.15 3.33 -13.91
N ALA A 131 -22.48 2.34 -13.31
CA ALA A 131 -21.81 1.28 -14.07
C ALA A 131 -22.79 0.43 -14.88
N ARG A 132 -24.01 0.20 -14.37
CA ARG A 132 -25.04 -0.59 -15.06
C ARG A 132 -25.51 0.06 -16.35
N VAL A 133 -25.66 1.38 -16.40
CA VAL A 133 -26.04 2.10 -17.63
C VAL A 133 -25.01 1.86 -18.72
N ILE A 134 -23.73 2.10 -18.42
CA ILE A 134 -22.61 1.88 -19.35
C ILE A 134 -22.55 0.41 -19.78
N ALA A 135 -22.68 -0.53 -18.84
CA ALA A 135 -22.65 -1.95 -19.14
C ALA A 135 -23.82 -2.39 -20.03
N GLN A 136 -25.01 -1.79 -19.88
CA GLN A 136 -26.18 -2.07 -20.73
C GLN A 136 -25.96 -1.57 -22.16
N GLU A 137 -25.41 -0.37 -22.33
CA GLU A 137 -25.05 0.19 -23.64
C GLU A 137 -24.03 -0.72 -24.35
N THR A 138 -22.92 -1.05 -23.68
CA THR A 138 -21.91 -1.96 -24.22
C THR A 138 -22.48 -3.35 -24.54
N LEU A 139 -23.36 -3.88 -23.69
CA LEU A 139 -23.95 -5.19 -23.93
C LEU A 139 -24.95 -5.18 -25.10
N ALA A 140 -25.62 -4.05 -25.34
CA ALA A 140 -26.49 -3.88 -26.51
C ALA A 140 -25.66 -3.92 -27.80
N GLU A 141 -24.55 -3.18 -27.86
CA GLU A 141 -23.61 -3.19 -28.98
C GLU A 141 -23.05 -4.60 -29.23
N VAL A 142 -22.60 -5.29 -28.17
CA VAL A 142 -22.09 -6.67 -28.28
C VAL A 142 -23.16 -7.62 -28.83
N LYS A 143 -24.40 -7.51 -28.37
CA LYS A 143 -25.50 -8.38 -28.84
C LYS A 143 -25.82 -8.13 -30.31
N ASP A 144 -25.84 -6.87 -30.72
CA ASP A 144 -26.07 -6.48 -32.12
C ASP A 144 -25.00 -7.09 -33.04
N VAL A 145 -23.71 -6.89 -32.70
CA VAL A 145 -22.58 -7.44 -33.47
C VAL A 145 -22.58 -8.97 -33.48
N MET A 146 -23.00 -9.62 -32.39
CA MET A 146 -23.07 -11.07 -32.28
C MET A 146 -24.34 -11.68 -32.88
N ASN A 147 -25.25 -10.89 -33.45
CA ASN A 147 -26.58 -11.33 -33.91
C ASN A 147 -27.36 -12.11 -32.83
N LEU A 148 -27.16 -11.73 -31.57
CA LEU A 148 -27.92 -12.29 -30.46
C LEU A 148 -29.22 -11.50 -30.30
N PRO A 149 -30.36 -12.17 -30.03
CA PRO A 149 -31.61 -11.47 -29.82
C PRO A 149 -31.47 -10.50 -28.62
N SER A 150 -31.56 -9.20 -28.90
CA SER A 150 -31.82 -8.20 -27.88
C SER A 150 -33.21 -8.52 -27.33
N LYS A 151 -33.31 -8.93 -26.06
CA LYS A 151 -34.61 -9.11 -25.42
C LYS A 151 -35.35 -7.76 -25.37
N GLU A 152 -36.13 -7.50 -26.41
CA GLU A 152 -37.42 -6.82 -26.37
C GLU A 152 -38.48 -7.86 -26.78
N ILE A 153 -38.62 -8.95 -26.02
CA ILE A 153 -39.78 -9.82 -26.18
C ILE A 153 -40.21 -10.31 -24.78
N PHE A 154 -41.40 -9.82 -24.40
CA PHE A 154 -42.22 -9.98 -23.19
C PHE A 154 -41.87 -9.13 -21.96
#